data_AF-A0A1I9Y0I4-F1
#
_entry.id   AF-A0A1I9Y0I4-F1
#
_cell.length_a   1.000
_cell.length_b   1.000
_cell.length_c   1.000
_cell.angle_alpha   90.00
_cell.angle_beta   90.00
_cell.angle_gamma   90.00
#
_symmetry.space_group_name_H-M   'P 1'
#
loop_
_entity.id
_entity.type
_entity.pdbx_description
1 polymer ?
#
loop_
_entity_poly.entity_id
_entity_poly.type
_entity_poly.pdbx_seq_one_letter_code
_entity_poly.pdbx_strand_id
1 'polypeptide(L)'
;MDIRSSAIHDVGGFEGKAVKKYMWHLYYSGTDVVDASEAWTSGHVGAGICQDCGNYMPGNEGDFAVVVEQRIPAKADMFSMGRLSPSIMSARLRKLLPERINEFFRFGDVYLGDSSRKMESHCAFVGGAPWVLLFGDQPAMMDGAVVADAKIAACPACGVKFGFGRGNRHADTSVNVIHEISWTEFGGMLISDDIMQPLRGIQLKNVRVEKIEIR
;
A
#
# COMPACT_ATOMS: atom_id res chain seq x y z
N MET A 1 -9.29 54.48 45.92
CA MET A 1 -10.51 53.88 45.33
C MET A 1 -10.61 54.46 43.94
N ASP A 2 -10.48 53.79 42.81
CA ASP A 2 -10.53 52.36 42.37
C ASP A 2 -9.24 52.07 41.56
N ILE A 3 -8.53 50.93 41.62
CA ILE A 3 -8.79 49.50 41.33
C ILE A 3 -9.00 49.16 39.83
N ARG A 4 -7.93 48.57 39.26
CA ARG A 4 -7.83 47.60 38.12
C ARG A 4 -7.98 48.17 36.70
N SER A 5 -7.37 47.64 35.64
CA SER A 5 -6.29 46.67 35.38
C SER A 5 -6.41 46.39 33.89
N SER A 6 -5.36 46.60 33.08
CA SER A 6 -5.06 45.71 31.95
C SER A 6 -3.70 46.09 31.38
N ALA A 7 -2.73 45.26 31.71
CA ALA A 7 -1.47 45.16 31.00
C ALA A 7 -1.56 43.93 30.06
N ILE A 8 -0.58 43.86 29.15
CA ILE A 8 -0.09 42.65 28.46
C ILE A 8 -0.95 42.20 27.26
N HIS A 9 -0.44 41.80 26.09
CA HIS A 9 0.81 41.92 25.32
C HIS A 9 0.50 41.19 23.98
N ASP A 10 1.36 41.38 22.98
CA ASP A 10 1.63 40.43 21.89
C ASP A 10 0.48 40.01 20.96
N VAL A 11 0.36 40.75 19.86
CA VAL A 11 -0.08 40.21 18.56
C VAL A 11 1.09 39.46 17.90
N GLY A 12 1.39 38.27 18.43
CA GLY A 12 2.25 37.29 17.77
C GLY A 12 1.42 36.48 16.78
N GLY A 13 1.61 36.71 15.48
CA GLY A 13 1.04 35.89 14.42
C GLY A 13 1.59 34.47 14.48
N PHE A 14 0.77 33.54 14.96
CA PHE A 14 0.98 32.12 14.72
C PHE A 14 0.37 31.77 13.36
N GLU A 15 1.19 31.84 12.31
CA GLU A 15 0.99 30.98 11.16
C GLU A 15 1.17 29.55 11.65
N GLY A 16 0.05 28.91 12.01
CA GLY A 16 0.03 27.49 12.34
C GLY A 16 0.50 26.73 11.11
N LYS A 17 1.75 26.25 11.12
CA LYS A 17 2.19 25.21 10.18
C LYS A 17 1.17 24.08 10.28
N ALA A 18 0.47 23.80 9.18
CA ALA A 18 -0.38 22.64 9.08
C ALA A 18 0.43 21.44 9.58
N VAL A 19 -0.04 20.80 10.65
CA VAL A 19 0.63 19.61 11.19
C VAL A 19 0.58 18.58 10.08
N LYS A 20 1.73 18.29 9.47
CA LYS A 20 1.84 17.27 8.43
C LYS A 20 1.34 15.95 9.00
N LYS A 21 0.18 15.52 8.51
CA LYS A 21 -0.35 14.20 8.85
C LYS A 21 0.50 13.17 8.13
N TYR A 22 0.79 12.07 8.80
CA TYR A 22 1.55 10.97 8.21
C TYR A 22 0.90 9.64 8.55
N MET A 23 1.19 8.65 7.72
CA MET A 23 0.84 7.25 7.94
C MET A 23 2.08 6.38 7.74
N TRP A 24 2.00 5.14 8.19
CA TRP A 24 3.06 4.15 8.02
C TRP A 24 2.68 3.19 6.91
N HIS A 25 3.51 3.10 5.89
CA HIS A 25 3.39 2.10 4.84
C HIS A 25 4.19 0.87 5.23
N LEU A 26 3.50 -0.23 5.42
CA LEU A 26 4.08 -1.54 5.68
C LEU A 26 3.91 -2.37 4.42
N TYR A 27 5.01 -2.77 3.81
CA TYR A 27 4.99 -3.63 2.65
C TYR A 27 6.07 -4.69 2.76
N TYR A 28 5.78 -5.87 2.23
CA TYR A 28 6.81 -6.87 2.09
C TYR A 28 7.73 -6.38 0.99
N SER A 29 9.01 -6.31 1.31
CA SER A 29 10.02 -6.01 0.29
C SER A 29 9.81 -6.89 -0.94
N GLY A 30 9.32 -8.13 -0.79
CA GLY A 30 8.94 -9.03 -1.87
C GLY A 30 7.60 -8.80 -2.60
N THR A 31 6.95 -7.64 -2.59
CA THR A 31 5.73 -7.42 -3.42
C THR A 31 6.04 -7.22 -4.91
N ASP A 32 7.30 -7.41 -5.32
CA ASP A 32 7.57 -7.79 -6.69
C ASP A 32 7.05 -9.23 -6.90
N VAL A 33 6.30 -9.42 -7.98
CA VAL A 33 5.69 -10.67 -8.42
C VAL A 33 6.54 -11.87 -8.02
N VAL A 34 6.18 -12.55 -6.93
CA VAL A 34 6.78 -13.84 -6.59
C VAL A 34 6.10 -14.86 -7.49
N ASP A 35 6.44 -14.81 -8.77
CA ASP A 35 6.04 -15.75 -9.82
C ASP A 35 4.68 -16.38 -9.56
N ALA A 36 3.62 -15.56 -9.51
CA ALA A 36 2.29 -16.12 -9.43
C ALA A 36 2.16 -17.13 -10.58
N SER A 37 1.86 -18.38 -10.26
CA SER A 37 1.94 -19.48 -11.22
C SER A 37 1.23 -19.07 -12.50
N GLU A 38 1.87 -19.27 -13.65
CA GLU A 38 1.29 -18.84 -14.92
C GLU A 38 -0.08 -19.49 -15.15
N ALA A 39 -0.23 -20.74 -14.70
CA ALA A 39 -1.49 -21.47 -14.70
C ALA A 39 -2.54 -20.80 -13.82
N TRP A 40 -2.17 -20.41 -12.59
CA TRP A 40 -3.07 -19.68 -11.69
C TRP A 40 -3.44 -18.32 -12.30
N THR A 41 -2.45 -17.54 -12.74
CA THR A 41 -2.63 -16.21 -13.31
C THR A 41 -3.56 -16.24 -14.52
N SER A 42 -3.34 -17.17 -15.44
CA SER A 42 -4.16 -17.32 -16.66
C SER A 42 -5.62 -17.64 -16.34
N GLY A 43 -5.89 -18.36 -15.24
CA GLY A 43 -7.25 -18.62 -14.77
C GLY A 43 -7.95 -17.42 -14.13
N HIS A 44 -7.23 -16.35 -13.77
CA HIS A 44 -7.77 -15.17 -13.09
C HIS A 44 -7.75 -13.90 -13.95
N VAL A 45 -7.08 -13.93 -15.11
CA VAL A 45 -7.16 -12.85 -16.12
C VAL A 45 -8.60 -12.70 -16.60
N GLY A 46 -9.11 -11.45 -16.62
CA GLY A 46 -10.47 -11.10 -17.00
C GLY A 46 -11.52 -11.24 -15.88
N ALA A 47 -11.27 -12.05 -14.85
CA ALA A 47 -12.15 -12.22 -13.70
C ALA A 47 -11.73 -11.36 -12.50
N GLY A 48 -10.42 -11.22 -12.27
CA GLY A 48 -9.87 -10.44 -11.16
C GLY A 48 -8.59 -9.69 -11.49
N ILE A 49 -7.89 -10.14 -12.53
CA ILE A 49 -6.68 -9.49 -13.05
C ILE A 49 -7.03 -8.85 -14.39
N CYS A 50 -6.73 -7.56 -14.55
CA CYS A 50 -6.94 -6.89 -15.82
C CYS A 50 -6.05 -7.51 -16.90
N GLN A 51 -6.63 -7.85 -18.04
CA GLN A 51 -5.90 -8.43 -19.17
C GLN A 51 -4.82 -7.49 -19.73
N ASP A 52 -5.07 -6.18 -19.72
CA ASP A 52 -4.22 -5.18 -20.36
C ASP A 52 -3.06 -4.75 -19.48
N CYS A 53 -3.34 -4.30 -18.25
CA CYS A 53 -2.30 -3.85 -17.34
C CYS A 53 -1.80 -4.96 -16.42
N GLY A 54 -2.47 -6.12 -16.39
CA GLY A 54 -2.09 -7.23 -15.51
C GLY A 54 -2.32 -6.97 -14.03
N ASN A 55 -2.96 -5.86 -13.64
CA ASN A 55 -3.16 -5.53 -12.25
C ASN A 55 -4.43 -6.16 -11.70
N TYR A 56 -4.36 -6.64 -10.46
CA TYR A 56 -5.53 -7.06 -9.71
C TYR A 56 -6.50 -5.88 -9.56
N MET A 57 -7.77 -6.09 -9.89
CA MET A 57 -8.79 -5.06 -9.83
C MET A 57 -9.31 -4.93 -8.39
N PRO A 58 -9.33 -3.73 -7.78
CA PRO A 58 -9.90 -3.54 -6.46
C PRO A 58 -11.39 -3.88 -6.43
N GLY A 59 -11.90 -4.31 -5.28
CA GLY A 59 -13.32 -4.61 -5.10
C GLY A 59 -13.81 -5.91 -5.75
N ASN A 60 -12.89 -6.77 -6.21
CA ASN A 60 -13.25 -8.12 -6.63
C ASN A 60 -13.76 -8.94 -5.42
N GLU A 61 -14.88 -9.65 -5.60
CA GLU A 61 -15.47 -10.55 -4.59
C GLU A 61 -14.93 -11.99 -4.69
N GLY A 62 -14.07 -12.29 -5.67
CA GLY A 62 -13.51 -13.62 -5.92
C GLY A 62 -12.52 -14.13 -4.86
N ASP A 63 -12.08 -15.38 -5.03
CA ASP A 63 -11.06 -16.00 -4.16
C ASP A 63 -9.73 -15.23 -4.25
N PHE A 64 -9.13 -14.95 -3.10
CA PHE A 64 -7.87 -14.22 -2.94
C PHE A 64 -6.68 -15.15 -2.73
N ALA A 65 -6.91 -16.47 -2.81
CA ALA A 65 -5.85 -17.45 -2.82
C ALA A 65 -4.88 -17.20 -3.98
N VAL A 66 -3.58 -17.33 -3.72
CA VAL A 66 -2.53 -17.21 -4.75
C VAL A 66 -1.60 -18.41 -4.71
N VAL A 67 -1.26 -18.92 -5.89
CA VAL A 67 -0.20 -19.93 -6.06
C VAL A 67 1.05 -19.22 -6.55
N VAL A 68 2.16 -19.39 -5.84
CA VAL A 68 3.48 -18.84 -6.21
C VAL A 68 4.40 -19.99 -6.67
N GLU A 69 5.14 -19.83 -7.76
CA GLU A 69 6.07 -20.86 -8.28
C GLU A 69 7.33 -20.96 -7.41
N GLN A 70 7.80 -19.81 -6.90
CA GLN A 70 9.03 -19.68 -6.14
C GLN A 70 8.80 -19.28 -4.68
N ARG A 71 9.88 -19.26 -3.89
CA ARG A 71 9.85 -18.80 -2.51
C ARG A 71 9.64 -17.29 -2.47
N ILE A 72 8.88 -16.81 -1.48
CA ILE A 72 8.70 -15.39 -1.19
C ILE A 72 10.05 -14.76 -0.79
N PRO A 73 10.59 -13.80 -1.57
CA PRO A 73 11.91 -13.24 -1.33
C PRO A 73 11.91 -12.32 -0.11
N ALA A 74 13.03 -12.31 0.59
CA ALA A 74 13.22 -11.54 1.82
C ALA A 74 13.48 -10.03 1.59
N LYS A 75 13.80 -9.63 0.36
CA LYS A 75 14.29 -8.29 -0.03
C LYS A 75 14.04 -7.97 -1.51
N ALA A 76 12.80 -7.84 -1.98
CA ALA A 76 12.59 -7.20 -3.30
C ALA A 76 12.50 -5.67 -3.16
N ASP A 77 12.75 -4.96 -4.24
CA ASP A 77 12.61 -3.50 -4.28
C ASP A 77 11.24 -3.13 -4.84
N MET A 78 10.74 -1.98 -4.40
CA MET A 78 9.39 -1.47 -4.70
C MET A 78 9.16 -1.14 -6.19
N PHE A 79 10.20 -1.22 -7.02
CA PHE A 79 10.15 -0.85 -8.43
C PHE A 79 9.93 -2.09 -9.30
N SER A 80 8.68 -2.50 -9.44
CA SER A 80 8.32 -3.48 -10.47
C SER A 80 7.34 -2.90 -11.47
N MET A 81 7.65 -3.13 -12.74
CA MET A 81 6.76 -3.01 -13.88
C MET A 81 6.26 -4.42 -14.21
N GLY A 82 5.00 -4.72 -13.89
CA GLY A 82 4.45 -6.06 -14.12
C GLY A 82 2.99 -6.22 -13.71
N ARG A 83 2.51 -7.47 -13.80
CA ARG A 83 1.16 -7.88 -13.41
C ARG A 83 1.05 -7.96 -11.88
N LEU A 84 0.19 -7.16 -11.25
CA LEU A 84 -0.02 -7.23 -9.79
C LEU A 84 -0.99 -8.36 -9.42
N SER A 85 -0.53 -9.27 -8.57
CA SER A 85 -1.32 -10.28 -7.87
C SER A 85 -1.82 -9.73 -6.51
N PRO A 86 -2.65 -10.48 -5.76
CA PRO A 86 -2.86 -10.20 -4.34
C PRO A 86 -1.53 -9.96 -3.61
N SER A 87 -1.51 -8.98 -2.71
CA SER A 87 -0.34 -8.72 -1.87
C SER A 87 -0.17 -9.84 -0.86
N ILE A 88 1.07 -10.15 -0.44
CA ILE A 88 1.33 -11.24 0.52
C ILE A 88 1.88 -10.65 1.80
N MET A 89 1.43 -11.18 2.95
CA MET A 89 2.02 -10.89 4.25
C MET A 89 2.25 -12.16 5.08
N SER A 90 3.13 -12.06 6.08
CA SER A 90 3.32 -13.15 7.04
C SER A 90 2.11 -13.28 7.96
N ALA A 91 1.74 -14.52 8.30
CA ALA A 91 0.69 -14.80 9.27
C ALA A 91 1.00 -14.21 10.66
N ARG A 92 2.29 -14.03 10.99
CA ARG A 92 2.71 -13.35 12.22
C ARG A 92 2.35 -11.87 12.23
N LEU A 93 2.62 -11.14 11.14
CA LEU A 93 2.23 -9.73 11.03
C LEU A 93 0.71 -9.59 11.12
N ARG A 94 -0.04 -10.46 10.41
CA ARG A 94 -1.51 -10.48 10.49
C ARG A 94 -2.01 -10.60 11.93
N LYS A 95 -1.40 -11.45 12.76
CA LYS A 95 -1.76 -11.62 14.19
C LYS A 95 -1.44 -10.41 15.07
N LEU A 96 -0.52 -9.55 14.64
CA LEU A 96 -0.14 -8.34 15.40
C LEU A 96 -1.01 -7.13 15.02
N LEU A 97 -1.73 -7.20 13.90
CA LEU A 97 -2.62 -6.14 13.43
C LEU A 97 -3.99 -6.25 14.12
N PRO A 98 -4.70 -5.13 14.29
CA PRO A 98 -6.01 -5.14 14.95
C PRO A 98 -7.04 -5.91 14.13
N GLU A 99 -8.00 -6.56 14.78
CA GLU A 99 -9.02 -7.40 14.11
C GLU A 99 -9.82 -6.66 13.04
N ARG A 100 -10.03 -5.36 13.24
CA ARG A 100 -10.72 -4.50 12.27
C ARG A 100 -10.03 -4.39 10.91
N ILE A 101 -8.80 -4.89 10.76
CA ILE A 101 -8.15 -5.03 9.45
C ILE A 101 -8.99 -5.82 8.45
N ASN A 102 -9.85 -6.73 8.93
CA ASN A 102 -10.79 -7.51 8.11
C ASN A 102 -11.94 -6.68 7.53
N GLU A 103 -12.17 -5.45 8.02
CA GLU A 103 -13.11 -4.49 7.42
C GLU A 103 -12.53 -3.87 6.14
N PHE A 104 -11.20 -3.77 6.05
CA PHE A 104 -10.49 -3.08 4.97
C PHE A 104 -9.86 -4.03 3.96
N PHE A 105 -9.47 -5.22 4.40
CA PHE A 105 -8.82 -6.22 3.57
C PHE A 105 -9.58 -7.53 3.55
N ARG A 106 -9.55 -8.17 2.39
CA ARG A 106 -9.88 -9.58 2.25
C ARG A 106 -8.61 -10.39 2.25
N PHE A 107 -8.67 -11.60 2.82
CA PHE A 107 -7.51 -12.46 2.98
C PHE A 107 -7.75 -13.81 2.30
N GLY A 108 -6.69 -14.32 1.69
CA GLY A 108 -6.67 -15.64 1.06
C GLY A 108 -5.46 -16.45 1.50
N ASP A 109 -5.45 -17.71 1.12
CA ASP A 109 -4.33 -18.61 1.35
C ASP A 109 -3.20 -18.39 0.33
N VAL A 110 -1.99 -18.77 0.70
CA VAL A 110 -0.83 -18.78 -0.20
C VAL A 110 -0.39 -20.23 -0.40
N TYR A 111 -0.06 -20.60 -1.62
CA TYR A 111 0.36 -21.95 -2.00
C TYR A 111 1.68 -21.93 -2.77
N LEU A 112 2.52 -22.95 -2.61
CA LEU A 112 3.83 -23.03 -3.27
C LEU A 112 3.87 -24.12 -4.35
N GLY A 113 4.08 -23.73 -5.59
CA GLY A 113 4.10 -24.56 -6.79
C GLY A 113 2.70 -24.94 -7.28
N ASP A 114 1.87 -25.47 -6.39
CA ASP A 114 0.49 -25.88 -6.70
C ASP A 114 -0.45 -25.70 -5.49
N SER A 115 -1.77 -25.79 -5.73
CA SER A 115 -2.83 -25.58 -4.73
C SER A 115 -2.92 -26.63 -3.62
N SER A 116 -2.10 -27.69 -3.64
CA SER A 116 -2.04 -28.68 -2.55
C SER A 116 -1.04 -28.28 -1.46
N ARG A 117 -0.13 -27.34 -1.74
CA ARG A 117 1.00 -27.00 -0.87
C ARG A 117 0.81 -25.65 -0.19
N LYS A 118 -0.14 -25.60 0.76
CA LYS A 118 -0.44 -24.39 1.54
C LYS A 118 0.75 -23.92 2.38
N MET A 119 1.02 -22.62 2.36
CA MET A 119 2.04 -21.94 3.13
C MET A 119 1.43 -21.28 4.39
N GLU A 120 1.29 -22.02 5.48
CA GLU A 120 0.72 -21.53 6.76
C GLU A 120 1.43 -20.30 7.37
N SER A 121 2.67 -20.04 6.94
CA SER A 121 3.45 -18.88 7.39
C SER A 121 3.06 -17.56 6.71
N HIS A 122 2.23 -17.61 5.67
CA HIS A 122 1.85 -16.46 4.84
C HIS A 122 0.35 -16.46 4.54
N CYS A 123 -0.16 -15.29 4.22
CA CYS A 123 -1.51 -15.10 3.69
C CYS A 123 -1.47 -14.04 2.60
N ALA A 124 -2.32 -14.22 1.60
CA ALA A 124 -2.59 -13.22 0.59
C ALA A 124 -3.61 -12.23 1.12
N PHE A 125 -3.59 -11.01 0.59
CA PHE A 125 -4.56 -9.99 0.90
C PHE A 125 -4.78 -9.01 -0.26
N VAL A 126 -5.98 -8.47 -0.32
CA VAL A 126 -6.37 -7.39 -1.25
C VAL A 126 -7.24 -6.38 -0.52
N GLY A 127 -7.21 -5.12 -0.96
CA GLY A 127 -8.08 -4.09 -0.45
C GLY A 127 -9.54 -4.33 -0.85
N GLY A 128 -10.46 -4.16 0.10
CA GLY A 128 -11.90 -4.09 -0.17
C GLY A 128 -12.32 -2.76 -0.83
N ALA A 129 -11.48 -1.74 -0.72
CA ALA A 129 -11.63 -0.44 -1.38
C ALA A 129 -10.54 -0.25 -2.46
N PRO A 130 -10.72 0.70 -3.39
CA PRO A 130 -9.65 1.14 -4.28
C PRO A 130 -8.39 1.51 -3.48
N TRP A 131 -7.22 1.20 -4.04
CA TRP A 131 -5.98 1.54 -3.39
C TRP A 131 -5.75 3.05 -3.33
N VAL A 132 -4.92 3.44 -2.37
CA VAL A 132 -4.34 4.77 -2.25
C VAL A 132 -3.15 4.86 -3.21
N LEU A 133 -3.19 5.87 -4.09
CA LEU A 133 -2.09 6.25 -4.96
C LEU A 133 -1.00 6.95 -4.15
N LEU A 134 0.25 6.55 -4.36
CA LEU A 134 1.43 7.10 -3.76
C LEU A 134 2.22 7.87 -4.83
N PHE A 135 2.66 9.07 -4.50
CA PHE A 135 3.43 9.92 -5.40
C PHE A 135 4.83 10.09 -4.88
N GLY A 136 5.81 10.12 -5.79
CA GLY A 136 7.17 10.48 -5.45
C GLY A 136 7.40 11.99 -5.61
N ASP A 137 8.26 12.55 -4.78
CA ASP A 137 8.69 13.96 -4.89
C ASP A 137 9.78 14.21 -5.95
N GLN A 138 10.28 13.15 -6.58
CA GLN A 138 11.26 13.22 -7.67
C GLN A 138 10.68 12.70 -8.99
N PRO A 139 11.16 13.21 -10.14
CA PRO A 139 10.82 12.67 -11.45
C PRO A 139 11.05 11.17 -11.58
N ALA A 140 10.17 10.49 -12.32
CA ALA A 140 10.35 9.10 -12.71
C ALA A 140 11.03 8.98 -14.08
N MET A 141 11.50 7.77 -14.42
CA MET A 141 11.91 7.40 -15.76
C MET A 141 10.92 6.36 -16.29
N MET A 142 10.33 6.60 -17.46
CA MET A 142 9.41 5.69 -18.13
C MET A 142 9.76 5.63 -19.61
N ASP A 143 9.96 4.42 -20.15
CA ASP A 143 10.31 4.18 -21.56
C ASP A 143 11.49 5.06 -22.06
N GLY A 144 12.49 5.26 -21.19
CA GLY A 144 13.68 6.06 -21.49
C GLY A 144 13.49 7.58 -21.36
N ALA A 145 12.30 8.07 -21.01
CA ALA A 145 12.00 9.49 -20.84
C ALA A 145 11.80 9.87 -19.35
N VAL A 146 12.23 11.09 -19.00
CA VAL A 146 11.95 11.69 -17.69
C VAL A 146 10.49 12.12 -17.63
N VAL A 147 9.77 11.67 -16.62
CA VAL A 147 8.43 12.14 -16.27
C VAL A 147 8.59 13.09 -15.08
N ALA A 148 8.67 14.38 -15.37
CA ALA A 148 9.01 15.43 -14.40
C ALA A 148 7.91 15.68 -13.35
N ASP A 149 6.65 15.57 -13.75
CA ASP A 149 5.51 15.78 -12.86
C ASP A 149 4.96 14.45 -12.35
N ALA A 150 4.49 14.45 -11.11
CA ALA A 150 3.64 13.38 -10.58
C ALA A 150 2.40 13.28 -11.46
N LYS A 151 2.39 12.32 -12.38
CA LYS A 151 1.24 12.00 -13.21
C LYS A 151 0.40 10.94 -12.52
N ILE A 152 -0.89 10.92 -12.87
CA ILE A 152 -1.73 9.76 -12.68
C ILE A 152 -1.89 9.16 -14.07
N ALA A 153 -1.50 7.89 -14.25
CA ALA A 153 -1.93 7.12 -15.42
C ALA A 153 -3.08 6.22 -15.01
N ALA A 154 -4.00 5.99 -15.94
CA ALA A 154 -5.04 4.99 -15.77
C ALA A 154 -4.92 3.94 -16.86
N CYS A 155 -5.12 2.68 -16.51
CA CYS A 155 -5.28 1.62 -17.51
C CYS A 155 -6.58 1.90 -18.30
N PRO A 156 -6.53 1.98 -19.64
CA PRO A 156 -7.72 2.27 -20.44
C PRO A 156 -8.78 1.16 -20.38
N ALA A 157 -8.39 -0.09 -20.09
CA ALA A 157 -9.32 -1.21 -20.03
C ALA A 157 -10.06 -1.33 -18.70
N CYS A 158 -9.36 -1.20 -17.56
CA CYS A 158 -9.97 -1.41 -16.24
C CYS A 158 -10.05 -0.15 -15.38
N GLY A 159 -9.56 1.00 -15.85
CA GLY A 159 -9.63 2.29 -15.13
C GLY A 159 -8.75 2.40 -13.89
N VAL A 160 -8.03 1.33 -13.52
CA VAL A 160 -7.03 1.28 -12.44
C VAL A 160 -6.01 2.39 -12.63
N LYS A 161 -5.76 3.14 -11.55
CA LYS A 161 -4.87 4.31 -11.54
C LYS A 161 -3.52 4.00 -10.90
N PHE A 162 -2.49 4.70 -11.37
CA PHE A 162 -1.12 4.62 -10.89
C PHE A 162 -0.55 6.01 -10.64
N GLY A 163 0.05 6.22 -9.48
CA GLY A 163 0.85 7.37 -9.10
C GLY A 163 2.29 7.18 -9.55
N PHE A 164 2.88 8.27 -10.06
CA PHE A 164 4.24 8.28 -10.56
C PHE A 164 5.16 9.10 -9.64
N GLY A 165 6.46 8.82 -9.76
CA GLY A 165 7.52 9.55 -9.08
C GLY A 165 8.46 8.65 -8.27
N ARG A 166 9.67 9.14 -8.03
CA ARG A 166 10.69 8.52 -7.17
C ARG A 166 10.89 9.35 -5.90
N GLY A 167 11.82 8.95 -5.04
CA GLY A 167 12.17 9.69 -3.84
C GLY A 167 11.19 9.45 -2.69
N ASN A 168 10.95 10.48 -1.88
CA ASN A 168 10.05 10.36 -0.73
C ASN A 168 8.60 10.25 -1.21
N ARG A 169 7.88 9.31 -0.62
CA ARG A 169 6.52 8.98 -1.01
C ARG A 169 5.50 9.78 -0.19
N HIS A 170 4.45 10.23 -0.84
CA HIS A 170 3.32 10.94 -0.22
C HIS A 170 2.00 10.49 -0.84
N ALA A 171 0.89 10.67 -0.11
CA ALA A 171 -0.46 10.44 -0.60
C ALA A 171 -1.25 11.75 -0.54
N ASP A 172 -1.91 12.10 -1.64
CA ASP A 172 -2.70 13.32 -1.76
C ASP A 172 -4.19 13.03 -1.50
N THR A 173 -4.80 13.76 -0.56
CA THR A 173 -6.21 13.64 -0.15
C THR A 173 -7.19 14.23 -1.16
N SER A 174 -6.74 15.07 -2.09
CA SER A 174 -7.56 15.50 -3.24
C SER A 174 -7.76 14.38 -4.27
N VAL A 175 -6.89 13.37 -4.26
CA VAL A 175 -6.92 12.22 -5.18
C VAL A 175 -7.43 10.96 -4.49
N ASN A 176 -7.11 10.78 -3.21
CA ASN A 176 -7.34 9.55 -2.48
C ASN A 176 -8.37 9.72 -1.37
N VAL A 177 -9.22 8.70 -1.20
CA VAL A 177 -9.90 8.47 0.08
C VAL A 177 -8.97 7.64 0.97
N ILE A 178 -8.49 8.22 2.06
CA ILE A 178 -7.50 7.59 2.93
C ILE A 178 -8.14 7.31 4.29
N HIS A 179 -8.27 6.03 4.61
CA HIS A 179 -8.75 5.55 5.90
C HIS A 179 -7.57 5.27 6.84
N GLU A 180 -7.84 4.96 8.10
CA GLU A 180 -6.79 4.59 9.07
C GLU A 180 -6.06 3.30 8.72
N ILE A 181 -6.69 2.43 7.92
CA ILE A 181 -6.08 1.28 7.25
C ILE A 181 -6.44 1.41 5.78
N SER A 182 -5.46 1.40 4.88
CA SER A 182 -5.71 1.49 3.44
C SER A 182 -4.76 0.60 2.65
N TRP A 183 -5.25 0.05 1.54
CA TRP A 183 -4.41 -0.64 0.57
C TRP A 183 -3.67 0.40 -0.28
N THR A 184 -2.43 0.15 -0.67
CA THR A 184 -1.66 1.05 -1.55
C THR A 184 -1.42 0.45 -2.91
N GLU A 185 -1.29 1.33 -3.91
CA GLU A 185 -0.77 0.93 -5.20
C GLU A 185 0.63 0.34 -5.07
N PHE A 186 0.96 -0.64 -5.93
CA PHE A 186 2.16 -1.47 -5.84
C PHE A 186 2.25 -2.39 -4.60
N GLY A 187 1.13 -2.53 -3.87
CA GLY A 187 0.99 -3.45 -2.75
C GLY A 187 1.37 -2.85 -1.39
N GLY A 188 1.07 -3.60 -0.33
CA GLY A 188 1.28 -3.16 1.07
C GLY A 188 0.08 -2.47 1.71
N MET A 189 0.24 -2.01 2.95
CA MET A 189 -0.81 -1.36 3.73
C MET A 189 -0.32 -0.02 4.27
N LEU A 190 -1.14 1.01 4.17
CA LEU A 190 -1.03 2.21 4.99
C LEU A 190 -1.79 1.99 6.28
N ILE A 191 -1.15 2.27 7.41
CA ILE A 191 -1.77 2.26 8.73
C ILE A 191 -1.51 3.59 9.45
N SER A 192 -2.49 4.03 10.23
CA SER A 192 -2.36 5.21 11.07
C SER A 192 -1.26 5.03 12.12
N ASP A 193 -0.79 6.13 12.70
CA ASP A 193 0.23 6.07 13.75
C ASP A 193 -0.25 5.23 14.94
N ASP A 194 -1.53 5.37 15.33
CA ASP A 194 -2.14 4.62 16.44
C ASP A 194 -2.10 3.11 16.23
N ILE A 195 -2.33 2.64 15.00
CA ILE A 195 -2.24 1.21 14.65
C ILE A 195 -0.78 0.75 14.56
N MET A 196 0.15 1.65 14.22
CA MET A 196 1.57 1.34 14.19
C MET A 196 2.18 1.27 15.60
N GLN A 197 1.68 2.02 16.58
CA GLN A 197 2.26 2.08 17.94
C GLN A 197 2.56 0.70 18.55
N PRO A 198 1.65 -0.30 18.53
CA PRO A 198 1.91 -1.62 19.11
C PRO A 198 2.98 -2.42 18.36
N LEU A 199 3.27 -2.07 17.11
CA LEU A 199 4.30 -2.72 16.29
C LEU A 199 5.68 -2.09 16.51
N ARG A 200 5.76 -0.91 17.15
CA ARG A 200 7.03 -0.23 17.41
C ARG A 200 7.90 -1.08 18.33
N GLY A 201 9.18 -1.22 17.97
CA GLY A 201 10.14 -2.06 18.69
C GLY A 201 10.07 -3.55 18.33
N ILE A 202 9.07 -3.99 17.56
CA ILE A 202 9.06 -5.35 17.00
C ILE A 202 9.90 -5.36 15.73
N GLN A 203 10.89 -6.27 15.68
CA GLN A 203 11.62 -6.50 14.44
C GLN A 203 10.72 -7.24 13.43
N LEU A 204 10.15 -6.49 12.49
CA LEU A 204 9.39 -7.03 11.37
C LEU A 204 10.37 -7.53 10.29
N LYS A 205 10.65 -8.84 10.29
CA LYS A 205 11.54 -9.45 9.28
C LYS A 205 10.90 -9.35 7.89
N ASN A 206 11.68 -8.90 6.91
CA ASN A 206 11.32 -8.80 5.48
C ASN A 206 10.16 -7.84 5.17
N VAL A 207 9.76 -7.02 6.14
CA VAL A 207 8.77 -5.94 5.98
C VAL A 207 9.52 -4.63 5.95
N ARG A 208 9.35 -3.87 4.88
CA ARG A 208 9.78 -2.49 4.79
C ARG A 208 8.71 -1.61 5.41
N VAL A 209 9.15 -0.67 6.23
CA VAL A 209 8.30 0.26 6.96
C VAL A 209 8.73 1.66 6.59
N GLU A 210 7.85 2.41 5.94
CA GLU A 210 8.13 3.77 5.48
C GLU A 210 7.11 4.75 6.03
N LYS A 211 7.56 5.97 6.29
CA LYS A 211 6.69 7.06 6.72
C LYS A 211 6.22 7.80 5.47
N ILE A 212 4.91 7.84 5.27
CA ILE A 212 4.26 8.48 4.13
C ILE A 212 3.61 9.77 4.60
N GLU A 213 3.95 10.86 3.94
CA GLU A 213 3.29 12.14 4.16
C GLU A 213 1.89 12.13 3.54
N ILE A 214 0.89 12.61 4.28
CA ILE A 214 -0.47 12.82 3.78
C ILE A 214 -0.64 14.31 3.50
N ARG A 215 -0.94 14.65 2.24
CA ARG A 215 -1.07 16.02 1.73
C ARG A 215 -2.50 16.35 1.38
#